data_AF-A0A0A9D463-F1
#
_entry.id   AF-A0A0A9D463-F1
#
_cell.length_a   1.000
_cell.length_b   1.000
_cell.length_c   1.000
_cell.angle_alpha   90.00
_cell.angle_beta   90.00
_cell.angle_gamma   90.00
#
_symmetry.space_group_name_H-M   'P 1'
#
loop_
_entity.id
_entity.type
_entity.pdbx_description
1 polymer ?
#
loop_
_entity_poly.entity_id
_entity_poly.type
_entity_poly.pdbx_seq_one_letter_code
_entity_poly.pdbx_strand_id
1 'polypeptide(L)'
;MGLDFFGGGVLPNEETLRLSSLEKKAANDMFVILSDVWLDNPETMEKLAVVLDGYDSVEVVPSLFVLMGNFCSRPCNLAFNSFEELRLQFGKLGEMIATRSRLKEHSRFLFIPGPDDAGPSKALPRCALPKYLIEELHKHIPNAIFVSNPCRFVMKLIPKVPTGSRITLI
;
A
#
# COMPACT_ATOMS: atom_id res chain seq x y z
N MET A 1 -10.22 -9.77 31.14
CA MET A 1 -10.10 -9.35 29.73
C MET A 1 -8.71 -8.80 29.53
N GLY A 2 -7.99 -9.23 28.48
CA GLY A 2 -6.67 -8.66 28.15
C GLY A 2 -6.82 -7.28 27.51
N LEU A 3 -5.83 -6.41 27.73
CA LEU A 3 -5.71 -5.12 27.04
C LEU A 3 -5.16 -5.34 25.62
N ASP A 4 -5.75 -4.68 24.63
CA ASP A 4 -5.25 -4.68 23.26
C ASP A 4 -4.38 -3.43 23.01
N PHE A 5 -3.05 -3.61 23.09
CA PHE A 5 -2.07 -2.56 22.79
C PHE A 5 -1.79 -2.40 21.29
N PHE A 6 -2.26 -3.33 20.46
CA PHE A 6 -2.09 -3.25 19.02
C PHE A 6 -3.19 -2.41 18.38
N GLY A 7 -4.40 -2.47 18.96
CA GLY A 7 -5.61 -1.77 18.51
C GLY A 7 -6.44 -2.52 17.47
N GLY A 8 -6.11 -3.80 17.20
CA GLY A 8 -6.77 -4.65 16.21
C GLY A 8 -8.01 -5.41 16.69
N GLY A 9 -8.44 -5.13 17.92
CA GLY A 9 -9.45 -5.87 18.66
C GLY A 9 -8.84 -7.05 19.42
N VAL A 10 -9.41 -7.35 20.58
CA VAL A 10 -9.07 -8.55 21.35
C VAL A 10 -9.61 -9.77 20.60
N LEU A 11 -8.73 -10.64 20.11
CA LEU A 11 -9.09 -11.90 19.47
C LEU A 11 -9.31 -12.99 20.54
N PRO A 12 -10.44 -13.72 20.53
CA PRO A 12 -10.62 -14.91 21.35
C PRO A 12 -9.57 -15.98 21.03
N ASN A 13 -9.18 -16.79 22.03
CA ASN A 13 -8.16 -17.83 21.87
C ASN A 13 -8.43 -18.79 20.71
N GLU A 14 -9.69 -19.16 20.49
CA GLU A 14 -10.09 -20.02 19.39
C GLU A 14 -9.85 -19.36 18.01
N GLU A 15 -10.14 -18.07 17.89
CA GLU A 15 -9.89 -17.31 16.66
C GLU A 15 -8.38 -17.17 16.41
N THR A 16 -7.59 -16.93 17.45
CA THR A 16 -6.12 -16.89 17.37
C THR A 16 -5.53 -18.22 16.90
N LEU A 17 -6.01 -19.35 17.43
CA LEU A 17 -5.57 -20.68 16.99
C LEU A 17 -5.96 -20.96 15.53
N ARG A 18 -7.17 -20.53 15.14
CA ARG A 18 -7.65 -20.65 13.76
C ARG A 18 -6.81 -19.81 12.79
N LEU A 19 -6.55 -18.54 13.13
CA LEU A 19 -5.72 -17.64 12.33
C LEU A 19 -4.29 -18.16 12.20
N SER A 20 -3.68 -18.63 13.31
CA SER A 20 -2.34 -19.24 13.28
C SER A 20 -2.28 -20.47 12.37
N SER A 21 -3.35 -21.28 12.35
CA SER A 21 -3.44 -22.43 11.46
C SER A 21 -3.59 -22.03 9.99
N LEU A 22 -4.29 -20.92 9.70
CA LEU A 22 -4.43 -20.38 8.36
C LEU A 22 -3.13 -19.74 7.87
N GLU A 23 -2.42 -19.04 8.73
CA GLU A 23 -1.10 -18.46 8.45
C GLU A 23 -0.08 -19.53 8.07
N LYS A 24 -0.01 -20.63 8.83
CA LYS A 24 0.86 -21.77 8.49
C LYS A 24 0.51 -22.43 7.16
N LYS A 25 -0.76 -22.39 6.74
CA LYS A 25 -1.21 -22.93 5.44
C LYS A 25 -0.95 -21.95 4.29
N ALA A 26 -0.87 -20.67 4.57
CA ALA A 26 -0.57 -19.62 3.60
C ALA A 26 0.95 -19.46 3.39
N ALA A 27 1.68 -20.58 3.27
CA ALA A 27 3.15 -20.59 3.21
C ALA A 27 3.74 -19.85 1.99
N ASN A 28 2.93 -19.64 0.94
CA ASN A 28 3.34 -18.91 -0.26
C ASN A 28 2.85 -17.45 -0.26
N ASP A 29 2.25 -16.98 0.84
CA ASP A 29 1.83 -15.59 0.93
C ASP A 29 3.05 -14.66 1.09
N MET A 30 3.03 -13.53 0.40
CA MET A 30 4.17 -12.64 0.26
C MET A 30 3.76 -11.19 0.37
N PHE A 31 4.61 -10.40 1.02
CA PHE A 31 4.55 -8.95 1.00
C PHE A 31 5.77 -8.38 0.28
N VAL A 32 5.52 -7.35 -0.52
CA VAL A 32 6.58 -6.58 -1.19
C VAL A 32 6.62 -5.21 -0.53
N ILE A 33 7.77 -4.83 0.00
CA ILE A 33 7.97 -3.53 0.65
C ILE A 33 9.01 -2.75 -0.15
N LEU A 34 8.61 -1.58 -0.64
CA LEU A 34 9.47 -0.66 -1.39
C LEU A 34 9.44 0.69 -0.68
N SER A 35 10.60 1.34 -0.57
CA SER A 35 10.76 2.67 0.03
C SER A 35 11.36 3.64 -0.98
N ASP A 36 11.13 4.93 -0.76
CA ASP A 36 11.61 6.02 -1.63
C ASP A 36 11.19 5.83 -3.10
N VAL A 37 9.90 5.54 -3.28
CA VAL A 37 9.29 5.30 -4.60
C VAL A 37 9.04 6.64 -5.31
N TRP A 38 10.11 7.28 -5.80
CA TRP A 38 10.06 8.56 -6.52
C TRP A 38 9.30 8.46 -7.84
N LEU A 39 8.07 8.95 -7.87
CA LEU A 39 7.16 8.87 -9.02
C LEU A 39 7.50 9.89 -10.12
N ASP A 40 8.21 10.95 -9.77
CA ASP A 40 8.72 11.96 -10.69
C ASP A 40 9.98 11.50 -11.44
N ASN A 41 10.64 10.42 -10.98
CA ASN A 41 11.79 9.86 -11.65
C ASN A 41 11.35 8.78 -12.67
N PRO A 42 11.60 8.96 -13.98
CA PRO A 42 11.19 8.01 -15.01
C PRO A 42 11.88 6.65 -14.86
N GLU A 43 13.14 6.61 -14.41
CA GLU A 43 13.88 5.37 -14.19
C GLU A 43 13.26 4.54 -13.05
N THR A 44 12.79 5.21 -11.99
CA THR A 44 12.08 4.55 -10.88
C THR A 44 10.76 3.95 -11.37
N MET A 45 9.99 4.70 -12.17
CA MET A 45 8.72 4.21 -12.73
C MET A 45 8.92 3.03 -13.69
N GLU A 46 9.96 3.05 -14.52
CA GLU A 46 10.30 1.93 -15.41
C GLU A 46 10.70 0.69 -14.61
N LYS A 47 11.57 0.83 -13.61
CA LYS A 47 11.97 -0.28 -12.73
C LYS A 47 10.79 -0.83 -11.94
N LEU A 48 9.89 0.03 -11.48
CA LEU A 48 8.67 -0.39 -10.80
C LEU A 48 7.76 -1.19 -11.74
N ALA A 49 7.63 -0.77 -13.01
CA ALA A 49 6.92 -1.55 -14.03
C ALA A 49 7.51 -2.96 -14.16
N VAL A 50 8.84 -3.09 -14.26
CA VAL A 50 9.54 -4.39 -14.35
C VAL A 50 9.27 -5.27 -13.12
N VAL A 51 9.29 -4.69 -11.91
CA VAL A 51 8.97 -5.43 -10.68
C VAL A 51 7.52 -5.92 -10.71
N LEU A 52 6.58 -5.06 -11.08
CA LEU A 52 5.17 -5.42 -11.18
C LEU A 52 4.94 -6.48 -12.26
N ASP A 53 5.59 -6.39 -13.41
CA ASP A 53 5.52 -7.41 -14.48
C ASP A 53 6.08 -8.76 -14.02
N GLY A 54 7.19 -8.73 -13.28
CA GLY A 54 7.76 -9.92 -12.66
C GLY A 54 6.74 -10.63 -11.78
N TYR A 55 6.02 -9.90 -10.93
CA TYR A 55 4.98 -10.48 -10.08
C TYR A 55 3.70 -10.86 -10.82
N ASP A 56 3.31 -10.12 -11.86
CA ASP A 56 2.13 -10.45 -12.67
C ASP A 56 2.36 -11.72 -13.53
N SER A 57 3.61 -12.11 -13.76
CA SER A 57 3.98 -13.32 -14.51
C SER A 57 4.03 -14.62 -13.69
N VAL A 58 4.15 -14.55 -12.35
CA VAL A 58 4.29 -15.73 -11.48
C VAL A 58 2.93 -16.25 -11.00
N GLU A 59 2.81 -17.55 -10.73
CA GLU A 59 1.53 -18.17 -10.35
C GLU A 59 0.95 -17.59 -9.03
N VAL A 60 1.81 -17.28 -8.06
CA VAL A 60 1.42 -16.70 -6.77
C VAL A 60 1.82 -15.23 -6.71
N VAL A 61 0.82 -14.34 -6.72
CA VAL A 61 1.05 -12.90 -6.58
C VAL A 61 1.12 -12.48 -5.11
N PRO A 62 1.90 -11.43 -4.75
CA PRO A 62 1.94 -10.93 -3.38
C PRO A 62 0.57 -10.44 -2.90
N SER A 63 0.18 -10.73 -1.66
CA SER A 63 -1.08 -10.22 -1.10
C SER A 63 -1.04 -8.72 -0.83
N LEU A 64 0.15 -8.16 -0.58
CA LEU A 64 0.33 -6.76 -0.20
C LEU A 64 1.60 -6.17 -0.82
N PHE A 65 1.45 -5.02 -1.46
CA PHE A 65 2.52 -4.10 -1.79
C PHE A 65 2.48 -2.92 -0.83
N VAL A 66 3.55 -2.72 -0.07
CA VAL A 66 3.75 -1.56 0.78
C VAL A 66 4.71 -0.62 0.04
N LEU A 67 4.18 0.50 -0.43
CA LEU A 67 4.94 1.56 -1.08
C LEU A 67 5.11 2.69 -0.07
N MET A 68 6.34 2.89 0.37
CA MET A 68 6.71 3.93 1.31
C MET A 68 7.35 5.08 0.54
N GLY A 69 6.96 6.30 0.91
CA GLY A 69 7.60 7.50 0.42
C GLY A 69 9.07 7.59 0.83
N ASN A 70 9.80 8.59 0.34
CA ASN A 70 9.26 9.76 -0.38
C ASN A 70 8.75 9.41 -1.80
N PHE A 71 7.61 9.96 -2.22
CA PHE A 71 7.02 9.75 -3.54
C PHE A 71 7.47 10.76 -4.60
N CYS A 72 8.25 11.75 -4.19
CA CYS A 72 8.90 12.70 -5.07
C CYS A 72 10.39 12.76 -4.73
N SER A 73 11.27 12.80 -5.72
CA SER A 73 12.73 12.85 -5.55
C SER A 73 13.21 14.16 -4.92
N ARG A 74 12.37 15.19 -4.98
CA ARG A 74 12.60 16.50 -4.39
C ARG A 74 11.45 16.84 -3.44
N PRO A 75 11.70 17.57 -2.34
CA PRO A 75 10.63 18.01 -1.47
C PRO A 75 9.57 18.77 -2.27
N CYS A 76 8.29 18.39 -2.13
CA CYS A 76 7.19 19.14 -2.71
C CYS A 76 7.21 20.55 -2.13
N ASN A 77 7.68 21.51 -2.92
CA ASN A 77 7.63 22.93 -2.57
C ASN A 77 6.22 23.47 -2.83
N LEU A 78 5.86 24.56 -2.16
CA LEU A 78 4.57 25.25 -2.32
C LEU A 78 4.37 25.88 -3.72
N ALA A 79 5.25 25.61 -4.68
CA ALA A 79 5.06 26.05 -6.06
C ALA A 79 3.86 25.30 -6.66
N PHE A 80 2.94 26.04 -7.26
CA PHE A 80 1.63 25.57 -7.72
C PHE A 80 1.67 24.30 -8.60
N ASN A 81 2.76 24.07 -9.34
CA ASN A 81 2.83 22.96 -10.29
C ASN A 81 3.30 21.63 -9.67
N SER A 82 3.94 21.64 -8.50
CA SER A 82 4.54 20.44 -7.92
C SER A 82 3.49 19.42 -7.43
N PHE A 83 2.34 19.89 -6.95
CA PHE A 83 1.25 19.02 -6.50
C PHE A 83 0.40 18.48 -7.65
N GLU A 84 0.20 19.26 -8.71
CA GLU A 84 -0.50 18.81 -9.91
C GLU A 84 0.31 17.74 -10.64
N GLU A 85 1.62 17.96 -10.82
CA GLU A 85 2.51 16.96 -11.42
C GLU A 85 2.51 15.67 -10.59
N LEU A 86 2.67 15.76 -9.26
CA LEU A 86 2.64 14.58 -8.40
C LEU A 86 1.29 13.83 -8.49
N ARG A 87 0.17 14.55 -8.54
CA ARG A 87 -1.17 13.96 -8.74
C ARG A 87 -1.23 13.19 -10.07
N LEU A 88 -0.68 13.74 -11.16
CA LEU A 88 -0.61 13.05 -12.45
C LEU A 88 0.28 11.80 -12.39
N GLN A 89 1.40 11.86 -11.68
CA GLN A 89 2.29 10.70 -11.51
C GLN A 89 1.63 9.57 -10.68
N PHE A 90 0.85 9.91 -9.65
CA PHE A 90 0.00 8.94 -8.95
C PHE A 90 -1.05 8.32 -9.90
N GLY A 91 -1.62 9.10 -10.80
CA GLY A 91 -2.51 8.61 -11.86
C GLY A 91 -1.82 7.58 -12.77
N LYS A 92 -0.62 7.89 -13.27
CA LYS A 92 0.20 6.98 -14.09
C LYS A 92 0.54 5.69 -13.36
N LEU A 93 0.90 5.77 -12.07
CA LEU A 93 1.12 4.59 -11.23
C LEU A 93 -0.17 3.75 -11.10
N GLY A 94 -1.31 4.43 -10.90
CA GLY A 94 -2.62 3.79 -10.86
C GLY A 94 -2.95 3.02 -12.14
N GLU A 95 -2.76 3.66 -13.29
CA GLU A 95 -2.94 3.06 -14.61
C GLU A 95 -2.01 1.86 -14.80
N MET A 96 -0.72 2.04 -14.49
CA MET A 96 0.29 0.98 -14.57
C MET A 96 -0.11 -0.25 -13.75
N ILE A 97 -0.55 -0.10 -12.51
CA ILE A 97 -1.03 -1.26 -11.75
C ILE A 97 -2.33 -1.82 -12.35
N ALA A 98 -3.22 -0.97 -12.84
CA ALA A 98 -4.51 -1.40 -13.39
C ALA A 98 -4.39 -2.20 -14.69
N THR A 99 -3.32 -2.04 -15.47
CA THR A 99 -3.05 -2.90 -16.65
C THR A 99 -2.69 -4.33 -16.26
N ARG A 100 -2.32 -4.59 -15.00
CA ARG A 100 -1.91 -5.89 -14.45
C ARG A 100 -3.06 -6.46 -13.62
N SER A 101 -4.01 -7.09 -14.31
CA SER A 101 -5.31 -7.50 -13.73
C SER A 101 -5.16 -8.42 -12.51
N ARG A 102 -4.19 -9.34 -12.52
CA ARG A 102 -3.99 -10.28 -11.41
C ARG A 102 -3.55 -9.56 -10.15
N LEU A 103 -2.60 -8.63 -10.26
CA LEU A 103 -2.19 -7.78 -9.13
C LEU A 103 -3.35 -6.90 -8.65
N LYS A 104 -4.11 -6.29 -9.56
CA LYS A 104 -5.26 -5.45 -9.23
C LYS A 104 -6.34 -6.22 -8.43
N GLU A 105 -6.60 -7.46 -8.81
CA GLU A 105 -7.66 -8.29 -8.21
C GLU A 105 -7.22 -8.97 -6.92
N HIS A 106 -5.97 -9.43 -6.85
CA HIS A 106 -5.52 -10.30 -5.76
C HIS A 106 -4.55 -9.63 -4.78
N SER A 107 -3.93 -8.51 -5.16
CA SER A 107 -3.00 -7.76 -4.29
C SER A 107 -3.64 -6.49 -3.76
N ARG A 108 -3.23 -6.07 -2.56
CA ARG A 108 -3.54 -4.76 -1.98
C ARG A 108 -2.34 -3.85 -2.05
N PHE A 109 -2.58 -2.55 -2.20
CA PHE A 109 -1.54 -1.54 -2.29
C PHE A 109 -1.70 -0.58 -1.12
N LEU A 110 -0.70 -0.55 -0.24
CA LEU A 110 -0.62 0.29 0.94
C LEU A 110 0.44 1.37 0.71
N PHE A 111 0.05 2.62 0.89
CA PHE A 111 0.88 3.79 0.69
C PHE A 111 1.14 4.48 2.03
N ILE A 112 2.42 4.60 2.38
CA ILE A 112 2.88 5.22 3.62
C ILE A 112 3.68 6.48 3.26
N PRO A 113 3.32 7.68 3.76
CA PRO A 113 4.03 8.90 3.44
C PRO A 113 5.43 8.92 4.07
N GLY A 114 6.41 9.38 3.30
CA GLY A 114 7.77 9.68 3.73
C GLY A 114 7.88 11.05 4.43
N PRO A 115 9.07 11.39 4.96
CA PRO A 115 9.32 12.62 5.69
C PRO A 115 9.19 13.90 4.86
N ASP A 116 9.46 13.86 3.55
CA ASP A 116 9.41 15.03 2.65
C ASP A 116 8.19 15.04 1.72
N ASP A 117 7.29 14.07 1.88
CA ASP A 117 6.03 14.06 1.17
C ASP A 117 5.08 15.19 1.61
N ALA A 118 4.13 15.49 0.74
CA ALA A 118 3.05 16.44 0.98
C ALA A 118 2.30 16.14 2.30
N GLY A 119 2.20 17.15 3.16
CA GLY A 119 1.48 17.02 4.43
C GLY A 119 1.54 18.30 5.26
N PRO A 120 0.67 18.42 6.27
CA PRO A 120 0.57 19.62 7.11
C PRO A 120 1.76 19.80 8.07
N SER A 121 2.53 18.75 8.33
CA SER A 121 3.66 18.77 9.26
C SER A 121 4.71 17.72 8.88
N LYS A 122 5.98 18.01 9.19
CA LYS A 122 7.08 17.03 9.15
C LYS A 122 7.24 16.26 10.47
N ALA A 123 6.49 16.61 11.51
CA ALA A 123 6.52 15.93 12.80
C ALA A 123 5.76 14.60 12.77
N LEU A 124 6.13 13.68 13.67
CA LEU A 124 5.43 12.41 13.86
C LEU A 124 4.32 12.54 14.92
N PRO A 125 3.22 11.77 14.81
CA PRO A 125 2.84 10.94 13.66
C PRO A 125 2.41 11.80 12.45
N ARG A 126 2.83 11.41 11.25
CA ARG A 126 2.45 12.07 10.00
C ARG A 126 1.13 11.53 9.49
N CYS A 127 0.21 12.43 9.12
CA CYS A 127 -1.04 12.08 8.46
C CYS A 127 -0.80 11.42 7.10
N ALA A 128 -1.79 10.65 6.64
CA ALA A 128 -1.83 10.13 5.28
C ALA A 128 -1.77 11.24 4.22
N LEU A 129 -1.41 10.87 2.99
CA LEU A 129 -1.34 11.81 1.87
C LEU A 129 -2.71 12.49 1.63
N PRO A 130 -2.73 13.80 1.30
CA PRO A 130 -3.94 14.52 0.96
C PRO A 130 -4.77 13.84 -0.15
N LYS A 131 -6.10 13.78 0.03
CA LYS A 131 -7.04 13.16 -0.93
C LYS A 131 -6.83 13.66 -2.36
N TYR A 132 -6.62 14.97 -2.52
CA TYR A 132 -6.36 15.61 -3.81
C TYR A 132 -5.23 14.95 -4.62
N LEU A 133 -4.17 14.47 -3.97
CA LEU A 133 -3.03 13.85 -4.66
C LEU A 133 -3.33 12.41 -5.11
N ILE A 134 -4.17 11.72 -4.36
CA ILE A 134 -4.42 10.28 -4.54
C ILE A 134 -5.67 10.00 -5.37
N GLU A 135 -6.48 11.02 -5.66
CA GLU A 135 -7.72 10.91 -6.42
C GLU A 135 -7.53 10.22 -7.77
N GLU A 136 -6.48 10.56 -8.53
CA GLU A 136 -6.23 9.94 -9.83
C GLU A 136 -5.88 8.46 -9.70
N LEU A 137 -5.05 8.09 -8.71
CA LEU A 137 -4.74 6.69 -8.45
C LEU A 137 -5.98 5.89 -8.04
N HIS A 138 -6.85 6.47 -7.20
CA HIS A 138 -8.09 5.83 -6.74
C HIS A 138 -9.08 5.54 -7.87
N LYS A 139 -9.08 6.31 -8.96
CA LYS A 139 -9.89 5.99 -10.15
C LYS A 139 -9.51 4.64 -10.75
N HIS A 140 -8.23 4.29 -10.72
CA HIS A 140 -7.72 3.04 -11.28
C HIS A 140 -7.71 1.89 -10.26
N ILE A 141 -7.38 2.20 -9.00
CA ILE A 141 -7.26 1.24 -7.89
C ILE A 141 -8.10 1.72 -6.70
N PRO A 142 -9.43 1.49 -6.71
CA PRO A 142 -10.32 1.96 -5.64
C PRO A 142 -10.03 1.32 -4.28
N ASN A 143 -9.32 0.20 -4.28
CA ASN A 143 -8.93 -0.52 -3.07
C ASN A 143 -7.53 -0.15 -2.57
N ALA A 144 -6.89 0.88 -3.13
CA ALA A 144 -5.61 1.38 -2.64
C ALA A 144 -5.80 2.07 -1.29
N ILE A 145 -4.84 1.86 -0.41
CA ILE A 145 -4.94 2.17 1.00
C ILE A 145 -3.86 3.19 1.35
N PHE A 146 -4.23 4.32 1.93
CA PHE A 146 -3.30 5.38 2.33
C PHE A 146 -3.37 5.59 3.84
N VAL A 147 -2.21 5.58 4.51
CA VAL A 147 -2.11 5.57 5.99
C VAL A 147 -1.13 6.60 6.53
N SER A 148 -1.11 6.75 7.86
CA SER A 148 -0.12 7.56 8.57
C SER A 148 1.28 6.93 8.53
N ASN A 149 2.28 7.72 8.92
CA ASN A 149 3.60 7.22 9.25
C ASN A 149 4.01 7.70 10.66
N PRO A 150 4.26 6.79 11.62
CA PRO A 150 4.17 5.33 11.51
C PRO A 150 2.73 4.83 11.39
N CYS A 151 2.58 3.56 10.98
CA CYS A 151 1.31 2.82 11.00
C CYS A 151 1.53 1.38 11.46
N ARG A 152 0.44 0.71 11.84
CA ARG A 152 0.39 -0.73 12.03
C ARG A 152 -0.75 -1.29 11.18
N PHE A 153 -0.64 -2.55 10.79
CA PHE A 153 -1.72 -3.25 10.11
C PHE A 153 -1.85 -4.66 10.65
N VAL A 154 -3.08 -5.13 10.81
CA VAL A 154 -3.39 -6.53 11.11
C VAL A 154 -3.84 -7.19 9.82
N MET A 155 -3.14 -8.26 9.46
CA MET A 155 -3.62 -9.16 8.44
C MET A 155 -4.56 -10.19 9.06
N LYS A 156 -5.78 -10.28 8.54
CA LYS A 156 -6.68 -11.39 8.85
C LYS A 156 -6.80 -12.27 7.61
N LEU A 157 -6.14 -13.44 7.65
CA LEU A 157 -6.28 -14.46 6.61
C LEU A 157 -7.69 -15.04 6.68
N ILE A 158 -8.55 -14.66 5.74
CA ILE A 158 -9.90 -15.19 5.62
C ILE A 158 -9.85 -16.33 4.58
N PRO A 159 -10.41 -17.52 4.86
CA PRO A 159 -10.51 -18.59 3.86
C PRO A 159 -11.20 -18.08 2.59
N LYS A 160 -10.51 -18.19 1.45
CA LYS A 160 -10.95 -17.66 0.16
C LYS A 160 -12.33 -18.20 -0.26
N VAL A 161 -13.37 -17.38 -0.10
CA VAL A 161 -14.38 -17.16 -1.14
C VAL A 161 -13.73 -16.18 -2.14
N PRO A 162 -13.99 -16.17 -3.47
CA PRO A 162 -13.05 -15.73 -4.53
C PRO A 162 -12.51 -14.28 -4.52
N THR A 163 -12.65 -13.52 -3.44
CA THR A 163 -12.24 -12.11 -3.32
C THR A 163 -11.36 -11.89 -2.08
N GLY A 164 -10.04 -12.05 -2.25
CA GLY A 164 -8.97 -11.33 -1.53
C GLY A 164 -8.77 -11.55 -0.01
N SER A 165 -7.53 -11.39 0.43
CA SER A 165 -7.16 -11.24 1.86
C SER A 165 -7.66 -9.87 2.37
N ARG A 166 -8.27 -9.82 3.57
CA ARG A 166 -8.66 -8.54 4.20
C ARG A 166 -7.51 -8.06 5.09
N ILE A 167 -6.96 -6.90 4.73
CA ILE A 167 -6.02 -6.16 5.56
C ILE A 167 -6.84 -5.13 6.34
N THR A 168 -6.82 -5.22 7.66
CA THR A 168 -7.41 -4.22 8.55
C THR A 168 -6.29 -3.35 9.07
N LEU A 169 -6.34 -2.07 8.72
CA LEU A 169 -5.42 -1.08 9.26
C LEU A 169 -5.91 -0.59 10.61
N ILE A 170 -4.98 -0.27 11.49
CA ILE A 170 -5.23 0.25 12.83
C ILE A 170 -4.34 1.47 13.07
#